data_AF-A0A972HTE9-F1
#
_entry.id   AF-A0A972HTE9-F1
#
_cell.length_a   1.000
_cell.length_b   1.000
_cell.length_c   1.000
_cell.angle_alpha   90.00
_cell.angle_beta   90.00
_cell.angle_gamma   90.00
#
_symmetry.space_group_name_H-M   'P 1'
#
loop_
_entity.id
_entity.type
_entity.pdbx_description
1 polymer ?
#
loop_
_entity_poly.entity_id
_entity_poly.type
_entity_poly.pdbx_seq_one_letter_code
_entity_poly.pdbx_strand_id
1 'polypeptide(L)'
;MLEYYTSFMLYSNQNLFQWCNEHDIKKDDYDQFIAYSFDAGDAITPGKPLMEIQQFIKDSKGLPYIPGSSLKGALRTALLAKLVVNSKSKEVHYNNIKAALQKRKFRREVNSIADIMEQEYLHLLNHKKTKKRDAVNSIMKAVSISDSEPIALDKLILCTKVDISKSGKENRLNFTREYIKPGTEIRFKLTLDHTILKRSCIDLAFIKNAIAEFSSDYSNYVSKFNVTADYVGPKESAKSTIYIGGGVGYKSKTVVSFLTSEKNSLEFTSNLLHKVFPKHYHDKDVRAGVSPSMLKYTVCNGRYMPFGKCTIEIL
;
A
#
# COMPACT_ATOMS: atom_id res chain seq x y z
N MET A 1 -18.22 -35.87 18.03
CA MET A 1 -18.21 -34.52 17.40
C MET A 1 -16.78 -34.01 17.17
N LEU A 2 -15.90 -34.03 18.19
CA LEU A 2 -14.50 -33.59 18.04
C LEU A 2 -13.74 -34.37 16.95
N GLU A 3 -13.82 -35.70 16.93
CA GLU A 3 -13.16 -36.54 15.92
C GLU A 3 -13.66 -36.25 14.50
N TYR A 4 -14.98 -36.03 14.33
CA TYR A 4 -15.57 -35.63 13.05
C TYR A 4 -15.05 -34.26 12.59
N TYR A 5 -14.92 -33.30 13.50
CA TYR A 5 -14.38 -31.98 13.20
C TYR A 5 -12.88 -32.04 12.86
N THR A 6 -12.10 -32.83 13.60
CA THR A 6 -10.67 -33.05 13.30
C THR A 6 -10.49 -33.68 11.92
N SER A 7 -11.30 -34.69 11.57
CA SER A 7 -11.28 -35.29 10.25
C SER A 7 -11.64 -34.30 9.14
N PHE A 8 -12.68 -33.46 9.37
CA PHE A 8 -13.05 -32.38 8.47
C PHE A 8 -11.90 -31.40 8.22
N MET A 9 -11.24 -30.92 9.28
CA MET A 9 -10.15 -29.95 9.17
C MET A 9 -8.90 -30.51 8.47
N LEU A 10 -8.65 -31.82 8.58
CA LEU A 10 -7.43 -32.44 8.04
C LEU A 10 -7.59 -33.00 6.63
N TYR A 11 -8.80 -33.47 6.28
CA TYR A 11 -8.97 -34.32 5.09
C TYR A 11 -10.11 -33.88 4.16
N SER A 12 -11.03 -33.01 4.61
CA SER A 12 -12.18 -32.63 3.79
C SER A 12 -11.87 -31.46 2.85
N ASN A 13 -12.46 -31.50 1.66
CA ASN A 13 -12.51 -30.38 0.72
C ASN A 13 -13.83 -29.59 0.80
N GLN A 14 -14.74 -29.98 1.70
CA GLN A 14 -16.01 -29.27 1.91
C GLN A 14 -15.78 -27.99 2.71
N ASN A 15 -16.66 -27.00 2.59
CA ASN A 15 -16.57 -25.80 3.42
C ASN A 15 -17.23 -26.00 4.80
N LEU A 16 -16.89 -25.14 5.77
CA LEU A 16 -17.39 -25.24 7.14
C LEU A 16 -18.92 -25.18 7.23
N PHE A 17 -19.56 -24.35 6.41
CA PHE A 17 -21.03 -24.23 6.41
C PHE A 17 -21.71 -25.53 5.93
N GLN A 18 -21.17 -26.18 4.90
CA GLN A 18 -21.63 -27.50 4.45
C GLN A 18 -21.46 -28.55 5.55
N TRP A 19 -20.29 -28.58 6.20
CA TRP A 19 -20.03 -29.50 7.31
C TRP A 19 -20.99 -29.28 8.49
N CYS A 20 -21.26 -28.03 8.84
CA CYS A 20 -22.24 -27.69 9.88
C CYS A 20 -23.64 -28.22 9.54
N ASN A 21 -24.11 -28.01 8.31
CA ASN A 21 -25.43 -28.49 7.87
C ASN A 21 -25.56 -30.02 7.90
N GLU A 22 -24.51 -30.75 7.49
CA GLU A 22 -24.48 -32.22 7.53
C GLU A 22 -24.57 -32.80 8.95
N HIS A 23 -24.14 -32.03 9.96
CA HIS A 23 -24.13 -32.44 11.36
C HIS A 23 -25.23 -31.78 12.20
N ASP A 24 -26.24 -31.18 11.54
CA ASP A 24 -27.35 -30.44 12.17
C ASP A 24 -26.90 -29.32 13.13
N ILE A 25 -25.74 -28.72 12.87
CA ILE A 25 -25.25 -27.53 13.58
C ILE A 25 -25.90 -26.30 12.95
N LYS A 26 -26.84 -25.71 13.69
CA LYS A 26 -27.68 -24.60 13.25
C LYS A 26 -27.05 -23.26 13.58
N LYS A 27 -27.66 -22.21 13.02
CA LYS A 27 -27.24 -20.84 13.26
C LYS A 27 -27.17 -20.46 14.74
N ASP A 28 -28.18 -20.85 15.52
CA ASP A 28 -28.22 -20.56 16.96
C ASP A 28 -27.08 -21.25 17.74
N ASP A 29 -26.52 -22.35 17.20
CA ASP A 29 -25.37 -23.02 17.79
C ASP A 29 -24.09 -22.22 17.56
N TYR A 30 -23.87 -21.76 16.32
CA TYR A 30 -22.64 -21.06 15.96
C TYR A 30 -22.65 -19.56 16.23
N ASP A 31 -23.82 -18.93 16.34
CA ASP A 31 -23.95 -17.52 16.72
C ASP A 31 -23.30 -17.23 18.09
N GLN A 32 -23.22 -18.23 18.98
CA GLN A 32 -22.60 -18.12 20.30
C GLN A 32 -21.08 -17.95 20.26
N PHE A 33 -20.42 -18.35 19.17
CA PHE A 33 -18.97 -18.26 19.00
C PHE A 33 -18.54 -17.43 17.78
N ILE A 34 -19.48 -16.71 17.16
CA ILE A 34 -19.15 -15.66 16.18
C ILE A 34 -18.56 -14.46 16.93
N ALA A 35 -17.28 -14.21 16.71
CA ALA A 35 -16.62 -13.00 17.24
C ALA A 35 -17.11 -11.73 16.54
N TYR A 36 -17.35 -11.79 15.23
CA TYR A 36 -17.90 -10.71 14.43
C TYR A 36 -18.39 -11.22 13.06
N SER A 37 -19.35 -10.52 12.46
CA SER A 37 -19.86 -10.77 11.12
C SER A 37 -20.07 -9.46 10.38
N PHE A 38 -19.84 -9.46 9.08
CA PHE A 38 -20.04 -8.29 8.23
C PHE A 38 -20.40 -8.74 6.82
N ASP A 39 -20.91 -7.79 6.02
CA ASP A 39 -21.35 -8.02 4.66
C ASP A 39 -20.20 -8.53 3.78
N ALA A 40 -20.44 -9.66 3.10
CA ALA A 40 -19.47 -10.28 2.21
C ALA A 40 -19.32 -9.55 0.87
N GLY A 41 -20.12 -8.52 0.61
CA GLY A 41 -20.11 -7.69 -0.60
C GLY A 41 -20.11 -8.54 -1.87
N ASP A 42 -19.25 -8.16 -2.80
CA ASP A 42 -19.02 -8.89 -4.07
C ASP A 42 -17.97 -10.02 -3.91
N ALA A 43 -17.62 -10.40 -2.67
CA ALA A 43 -16.55 -11.36 -2.39
C ALA A 43 -16.97 -12.82 -2.55
N ILE A 44 -18.26 -13.12 -2.47
CA ILE A 44 -18.80 -14.47 -2.66
C ILE A 44 -19.57 -14.51 -3.98
N THR A 45 -19.18 -15.44 -4.86
CA THR A 45 -19.91 -15.71 -6.11
C THR A 45 -20.61 -17.07 -6.00
N PRO A 46 -21.94 -17.15 -6.20
CA PRO A 46 -22.65 -18.43 -6.21
C PRO A 46 -22.01 -19.44 -7.16
N GLY A 47 -21.86 -20.69 -6.70
CA GLY A 47 -21.27 -21.78 -7.49
C GLY A 47 -19.75 -21.74 -7.65
N LYS A 48 -19.05 -20.74 -7.08
CA LYS A 48 -17.57 -20.73 -7.03
C LYS A 48 -17.06 -21.17 -5.64
N PRO A 49 -15.87 -21.80 -5.57
CA PRO A 49 -15.24 -22.10 -4.29
C PRO A 49 -15.03 -20.84 -3.45
N LEU A 50 -15.11 -20.99 -2.13
CA LEU A 50 -14.75 -19.91 -1.21
C LEU A 50 -13.26 -19.56 -1.38
N MET A 51 -12.97 -18.27 -1.25
CA MET A 51 -11.62 -17.74 -1.35
C MET A 51 -11.00 -17.57 0.03
N GLU A 52 -9.67 -17.64 0.09
CA GLU A 52 -8.92 -17.25 1.29
C GLU A 52 -9.24 -15.79 1.67
N ILE A 53 -9.46 -15.55 2.96
CA ILE A 53 -9.73 -14.22 3.54
C ILE A 53 -8.46 -13.70 4.21
N GLN A 54 -7.93 -12.59 3.69
CA GLN A 54 -6.87 -11.84 4.35
C GLN A 54 -7.47 -10.84 5.33
N GLN A 55 -7.28 -11.10 6.62
CA GLN A 55 -7.83 -10.27 7.69
C GLN A 55 -7.16 -8.90 7.80
N PHE A 56 -7.91 -7.92 8.29
CA PHE A 56 -7.41 -6.61 8.69
C PHE A 56 -6.78 -6.73 10.08
N ILE A 57 -5.74 -5.92 10.33
CA ILE A 57 -5.05 -5.91 11.62
C ILE A 57 -5.99 -5.41 12.73
N LYS A 58 -6.01 -6.12 13.86
CA LYS A 58 -6.86 -5.84 15.01
C LYS A 58 -6.00 -5.61 16.25
N ASP A 59 -6.50 -4.82 17.17
CA ASP A 59 -5.89 -4.62 18.48
C ASP A 59 -6.10 -5.84 19.40
N SER A 60 -5.65 -5.75 20.64
CA SER A 60 -5.82 -6.82 21.64
C SER A 60 -7.29 -7.08 22.03
N LYS A 61 -8.22 -6.19 21.66
CA LYS A 61 -9.66 -6.32 21.88
C LYS A 61 -10.39 -6.85 20.64
N GLY A 62 -9.67 -7.16 19.56
CA GLY A 62 -10.26 -7.62 18.31
C GLY A 62 -10.84 -6.51 17.45
N LEU A 63 -10.56 -5.23 17.76
CA LEU A 63 -11.05 -4.10 16.97
C LEU A 63 -10.03 -3.70 15.90
N PRO A 64 -10.44 -3.51 14.64
CA PRO A 64 -9.58 -3.02 13.57
C PRO A 64 -8.94 -1.68 13.92
N TYR A 65 -7.69 -1.45 13.54
CA TYR A 65 -7.05 -0.15 13.64
C TYR A 65 -5.99 0.02 12.55
N ILE A 66 -5.61 1.25 12.24
CA ILE A 66 -4.49 1.52 11.33
C ILE A 66 -3.24 1.83 12.17
N PRO A 67 -2.17 1.02 12.06
CA PRO A 67 -0.92 1.34 12.73
C PRO A 67 -0.34 2.66 12.23
N GLY A 68 0.12 3.51 13.16
CA GLY A 68 0.79 4.78 12.86
C GLY A 68 2.04 4.58 12.00
N SER A 69 2.68 3.42 12.11
CA SER A 69 3.79 3.00 11.25
C SER A 69 3.40 2.89 9.77
N SER A 70 2.16 2.51 9.45
CA SER A 70 1.68 2.43 8.06
C SER A 70 1.54 3.82 7.44
N LEU A 71 0.91 4.76 8.16
CA LEU A 71 0.79 6.15 7.71
C LEU A 71 2.15 6.85 7.70
N LYS A 72 2.99 6.60 8.72
CA LYS A 72 4.35 7.15 8.81
C LYS A 72 5.25 6.63 7.69
N GLY A 73 5.08 5.39 7.27
CA GLY A 73 5.77 4.82 6.12
C GLY A 73 5.40 5.52 4.81
N ALA A 74 4.11 5.77 4.57
CA ALA A 74 3.66 6.50 3.39
C ALA A 74 4.15 7.97 3.41
N LEU A 75 4.10 8.63 4.58
CA LEU A 75 4.64 9.97 4.74
C LEU A 75 6.17 10.01 4.52
N ARG A 76 6.92 9.01 5.03
CA ARG A 76 8.36 8.86 4.81
C ARG A 76 8.68 8.84 3.31
N THR A 77 7.92 8.07 2.53
CA THR A 77 8.13 7.98 1.07
C THR A 77 7.89 9.32 0.39
N ALA A 78 6.82 10.04 0.74
CA ALA A 78 6.52 11.36 0.20
C ALA A 78 7.60 12.40 0.56
N LEU A 79 8.06 12.40 1.81
CA LEU A 79 9.16 13.27 2.26
C LEU A 79 10.46 12.96 1.53
N LEU A 80 10.80 11.68 1.39
CA LEU A 80 11.99 11.25 0.64
C LEU A 80 11.92 11.69 -0.81
N ALA A 81 10.77 11.54 -1.48
CA ALA A 81 10.56 12.01 -2.84
C ALA A 81 10.85 13.51 -2.97
N LYS A 82 10.27 14.34 -2.09
CA LYS A 82 10.47 15.80 -2.10
C LYS A 82 11.93 16.20 -1.82
N LEU A 83 12.61 15.52 -0.90
CA LEU A 83 14.01 15.79 -0.59
C LEU A 83 14.93 15.42 -1.77
N VAL A 84 14.66 14.31 -2.43
CA VAL A 84 15.41 13.83 -3.61
C VAL A 84 15.32 14.81 -4.78
N VAL A 85 14.13 15.36 -5.08
CA VAL A 85 13.94 16.29 -6.22
C VAL A 85 14.87 17.51 -6.13
N ASN A 86 15.09 17.99 -4.91
CA ASN A 86 15.91 19.17 -4.61
C ASN A 86 17.41 18.85 -4.46
N SER A 87 17.81 17.59 -4.63
CA SER A 87 19.19 17.14 -4.46
C SER A 87 20.02 17.29 -5.72
N LYS A 88 21.28 17.71 -5.55
CA LYS A 88 22.32 17.66 -6.60
C LYS A 88 22.77 16.24 -6.91
N SER A 89 22.57 15.29 -5.98
CA SER A 89 23.00 13.89 -6.12
C SER A 89 21.98 13.00 -6.86
N LYS A 90 20.80 13.51 -7.24
CA LYS A 90 19.71 12.67 -7.78
C LYS A 90 20.12 11.88 -9.04
N GLU A 91 20.87 12.52 -9.95
CA GLU A 91 21.35 11.88 -11.18
C GLU A 91 22.40 10.81 -10.89
N VAL A 92 23.28 11.07 -9.91
CA VAL A 92 24.29 10.10 -9.45
C VAL A 92 23.60 8.86 -8.89
N HIS A 93 22.58 9.03 -8.03
CA HIS A 93 21.83 7.90 -7.51
C HIS A 93 21.11 7.13 -8.62
N TYR A 94 20.46 7.82 -9.55
CA TYR A 94 19.80 7.17 -10.68
C TYR A 94 20.78 6.32 -11.49
N ASN A 95 21.95 6.87 -11.84
CA ASN A 95 22.99 6.17 -12.58
C ASN A 95 23.53 4.96 -11.80
N ASN A 96 23.73 5.09 -10.49
CA ASN A 96 24.17 4.00 -9.63
C ASN A 96 23.14 2.86 -9.59
N ILE A 97 21.85 3.17 -9.43
CA ILE A 97 20.80 2.15 -9.40
C ILE A 97 20.66 1.48 -10.78
N LYS A 98 20.76 2.26 -11.87
CA LYS A 98 20.76 1.73 -13.24
C LYS A 98 21.93 0.76 -13.48
N ALA A 99 23.12 1.11 -13.01
CA ALA A 99 24.30 0.23 -13.09
C ALA A 99 24.14 -1.02 -12.21
N ALA A 100 23.61 -0.88 -11.00
CA ALA A 100 23.33 -1.99 -10.09
C ALA A 100 22.37 -3.02 -10.71
N LEU A 101 21.40 -2.59 -11.52
CA LEU A 101 20.47 -3.47 -12.20
C LEU A 101 21.15 -4.44 -13.18
N GLN A 102 22.36 -4.12 -13.66
CA GLN A 102 23.13 -4.99 -14.57
C GLN A 102 23.98 -6.03 -13.83
N LYS A 103 24.09 -5.95 -12.50
CA LYS A 103 24.91 -6.86 -11.70
C LYS A 103 24.17 -8.19 -11.43
N ARG A 104 24.92 -9.29 -11.31
CA ARG A 104 24.36 -10.61 -10.94
C ARG A 104 23.59 -10.57 -9.61
N LYS A 105 24.10 -9.85 -8.62
CA LYS A 105 23.46 -9.67 -7.30
C LYS A 105 22.60 -8.39 -7.23
N PHE A 106 21.92 -8.02 -8.32
CA PHE A 106 21.25 -6.72 -8.46
C PHE A 106 20.34 -6.35 -7.27
N ARG A 107 19.56 -7.29 -6.71
CA ARG A 107 18.67 -7.00 -5.57
C ARG A 107 19.42 -6.43 -4.37
N ARG A 108 20.58 -7.02 -4.04
CA ARG A 108 21.42 -6.56 -2.93
C ARG A 108 22.00 -5.18 -3.20
N GLU A 109 22.41 -4.94 -4.44
CA GLU A 109 23.04 -3.69 -4.88
C GLU A 109 22.02 -2.54 -4.92
N VAL A 110 20.84 -2.78 -5.49
CA VAL A 110 19.72 -1.83 -5.50
C VAL A 110 19.28 -1.50 -4.07
N ASN A 111 19.13 -2.50 -3.20
CA ASN A 111 18.80 -2.27 -1.80
C ASN A 111 19.88 -1.46 -1.08
N SER A 112 21.17 -1.77 -1.31
CA SER A 112 22.26 -1.01 -0.72
C SER A 112 22.26 0.45 -1.17
N ILE A 113 21.90 0.75 -2.42
CA ILE A 113 21.81 2.13 -2.89
C ILE A 113 20.58 2.83 -2.31
N ALA A 114 19.44 2.13 -2.20
CA ALA A 114 18.26 2.66 -1.51
C ALA A 114 18.59 3.02 -0.05
N ASP A 115 19.33 2.17 0.66
CA ASP A 115 19.78 2.44 2.03
C ASP A 115 20.70 3.67 2.11
N ILE A 116 21.61 3.84 1.13
CA ILE A 116 22.50 5.01 1.06
C ILE A 116 21.70 6.28 0.83
N MET A 117 20.74 6.26 -0.11
CA MET A 117 19.87 7.40 -0.37
C MET A 117 19.05 7.76 0.86
N GLU A 118 18.46 6.76 1.50
CA GLU A 118 17.67 6.98 2.70
C GLU A 118 18.50 7.61 3.82
N GLN A 119 19.77 7.20 3.98
CA GLN A 119 20.71 7.83 4.91
C GLN A 119 21.03 9.27 4.49
N GLU A 120 21.36 9.51 3.21
CA GLU A 120 21.70 10.85 2.72
C GLU A 120 20.57 11.85 2.96
N TYR A 121 19.32 11.45 2.68
CA TYR A 121 18.19 12.37 2.72
C TYR A 121 17.48 12.43 4.07
N LEU A 122 17.46 11.34 4.85
CA LEU A 122 16.73 11.30 6.12
C LEU A 122 17.65 11.35 7.34
N HIS A 123 18.95 11.02 7.27
CA HIS A 123 19.83 10.99 8.45
C HIS A 123 20.51 12.33 8.72
N LEU A 124 19.70 13.38 8.90
CA LEU A 124 20.15 14.77 8.99
C LEU A 124 20.65 15.19 10.38
N LEU A 125 20.41 14.40 11.43
CA LEU A 125 20.64 14.82 12.82
C LEU A 125 22.09 14.66 13.30
N ASN A 126 22.90 13.82 12.64
CA ASN A 126 24.32 13.57 12.96
C ASN A 126 24.63 13.31 14.45
N HIS A 127 23.67 12.80 15.24
CA HIS A 127 23.83 12.52 16.67
C HIS A 127 24.92 11.47 16.96
N LYS A 128 25.08 10.46 16.11
CA LYS A 128 26.17 9.46 16.18
C LYS A 128 27.05 9.54 14.94
N LYS A 129 28.11 10.35 15.02
CA LYS A 129 29.08 10.57 13.92
C LYS A 129 29.75 9.27 13.44
N THR A 130 29.98 8.31 14.33
CA THR A 130 30.65 7.02 14.01
C THR A 130 29.71 5.94 13.47
N LYS A 131 28.39 6.10 13.62
CA LYS A 131 27.37 5.13 13.16
C LYS A 131 26.32 5.83 12.31
N LYS A 132 26.71 6.29 11.12
CA LYS A 132 25.83 7.06 10.21
C LYS A 132 24.50 6.36 9.88
N ARG A 133 24.48 5.02 9.86
CA ARG A 133 23.28 4.21 9.59
C ARG A 133 22.29 4.11 10.76
N ASP A 134 22.66 4.57 11.95
CA ASP A 134 21.82 4.44 13.13
C ASP A 134 20.56 5.31 12.99
N ALA A 135 19.39 4.73 13.26
CA ALA A 135 18.10 5.40 13.17
C ALA A 135 18.00 6.65 14.06
N VAL A 136 18.83 6.75 15.11
CA VAL A 136 18.95 7.97 15.93
C VAL A 136 19.36 9.20 15.11
N ASN A 137 20.02 9.01 13.96
CA ASN A 137 20.39 10.11 13.06
C ASN A 137 19.23 10.55 12.16
N SER A 138 18.13 9.78 12.10
CA SER A 138 17.01 10.07 11.21
C SER A 138 16.15 11.23 11.71
N ILE A 139 15.90 12.20 10.83
CA ILE A 139 14.97 13.31 11.05
C ILE A 139 13.54 12.81 11.29
N MET A 140 13.21 11.59 10.83
CA MET A 140 11.92 10.95 11.10
C MET A 140 11.68 10.62 12.57
N LYS A 141 12.68 10.78 13.46
CA LYS A 141 12.48 10.78 14.91
C LYS A 141 11.64 11.97 15.38
N ALA A 142 11.76 13.11 14.69
CA ALA A 142 11.01 14.32 15.00
C ALA A 142 9.56 14.29 14.53
N VAL A 143 9.17 13.29 13.72
CA VAL A 143 7.82 13.13 13.19
C VAL A 143 7.21 11.87 13.79
N SER A 144 6.28 12.03 14.73
CA SER A 144 5.56 10.91 15.34
C SER A 144 4.11 10.87 14.85
N ILE A 145 3.62 9.66 14.57
CA ILE A 145 2.22 9.40 14.20
C ILE A 145 1.74 8.32 15.15
N SER A 146 0.66 8.59 15.90
CA SER A 146 0.01 7.58 16.74
C SER A 146 -0.57 6.45 15.90
N ASP A 147 -0.89 5.32 16.51
CA ASP A 147 -1.91 4.44 15.94
C ASP A 147 -3.25 5.18 15.87
N SER A 148 -4.16 4.74 15.00
CA SER A 148 -5.53 5.26 15.01
C SER A 148 -6.28 4.82 16.26
N GLU A 149 -7.36 5.52 16.57
CA GLU A 149 -8.39 4.93 17.45
C GLU A 149 -8.93 3.62 16.84
N PRO A 150 -9.40 2.68 17.66
CA PRO A 150 -10.08 1.48 17.18
C PRO A 150 -11.27 1.84 16.29
N ILE A 151 -11.42 1.08 15.21
CA ILE A 151 -12.46 1.24 14.19
C ILE A 151 -13.53 0.20 14.48
N ALA A 152 -14.80 0.60 14.43
CA ALA A 152 -15.91 -0.31 14.66
C ALA A 152 -15.96 -1.43 13.60
N LEU A 153 -16.32 -2.65 14.02
CA LEU A 153 -16.35 -3.84 13.16
C LEU A 153 -17.36 -3.72 12.01
N ASP A 154 -18.44 -2.96 12.19
CA ASP A 154 -19.42 -2.65 11.14
C ASP A 154 -18.83 -1.81 10.00
N LYS A 155 -17.64 -1.21 10.19
CA LYS A 155 -16.88 -0.51 9.17
C LYS A 155 -15.96 -1.43 8.36
N LEU A 156 -15.92 -2.73 8.65
CA LEU A 156 -15.26 -3.70 7.78
C LEU A 156 -16.15 -4.09 6.60
N ILE A 157 -15.51 -4.39 5.48
CA ILE A 157 -16.13 -4.98 4.31
C ILE A 157 -15.19 -6.00 3.67
N LEU A 158 -15.75 -7.11 3.17
CA LEU A 158 -14.97 -8.10 2.42
C LEU A 158 -15.02 -7.75 0.93
N CYS A 159 -13.85 -7.63 0.29
CA CYS A 159 -13.81 -7.36 -1.14
C CYS A 159 -12.76 -8.19 -1.88
N THR A 160 -13.00 -8.44 -3.16
CA THR A 160 -12.05 -9.14 -4.05
C THR A 160 -10.97 -8.20 -4.56
N LYS A 161 -9.79 -8.75 -4.88
CA LYS A 161 -8.76 -8.00 -5.59
C LYS A 161 -8.91 -8.17 -7.11
N VAL A 162 -8.93 -7.03 -7.80
CA VAL A 162 -8.95 -6.92 -9.25
C VAL A 162 -7.78 -6.05 -9.70
N ASP A 163 -6.91 -6.61 -10.52
CA ASP A 163 -5.88 -5.84 -11.20
C ASP A 163 -6.43 -5.35 -12.54
N ILE A 164 -6.32 -4.05 -12.83
CA ILE A 164 -6.90 -3.44 -14.04
C ILE A 164 -5.77 -2.99 -14.97
N SER A 165 -5.76 -3.48 -16.20
CA SER A 165 -4.74 -3.12 -17.19
C SER A 165 -4.94 -1.70 -17.74
N LYS A 166 -3.93 -1.19 -18.47
CA LYS A 166 -4.04 0.06 -19.24
C LYS A 166 -5.28 0.12 -20.15
N SER A 167 -5.69 -1.01 -20.74
CA SER A 167 -6.84 -1.08 -21.65
C SER A 167 -8.18 -1.33 -20.93
N GLY A 168 -8.20 -1.33 -19.60
CA GLY A 168 -9.38 -1.67 -18.81
C GLY A 168 -9.64 -3.18 -18.67
N LYS A 169 -8.72 -4.05 -19.12
CA LYS A 169 -8.89 -5.50 -18.94
C LYS A 169 -8.70 -5.86 -17.48
N GLU A 170 -9.69 -6.57 -16.93
CA GLU A 170 -9.66 -7.08 -15.57
C GLU A 170 -8.86 -8.38 -15.45
N ASN A 171 -8.11 -8.48 -14.37
CA ASN A 171 -7.50 -9.70 -13.88
C ASN A 171 -7.91 -9.91 -12.41
N ARG A 172 -8.86 -10.81 -12.17
CA ARG A 172 -9.37 -11.12 -10.83
C ARG A 172 -8.49 -12.16 -10.16
N LEU A 173 -8.03 -11.85 -8.95
CA LEU A 173 -7.19 -12.76 -8.16
C LEU A 173 -8.06 -13.60 -7.22
N ASN A 174 -7.65 -14.84 -6.96
CA ASN A 174 -8.40 -15.80 -6.16
C ASN A 174 -8.20 -15.62 -4.65
N PHE A 175 -8.36 -14.38 -4.16
CA PHE A 175 -8.38 -14.10 -2.72
C PHE A 175 -9.25 -12.88 -2.41
N THR A 176 -9.69 -12.82 -1.17
CA THR A 176 -10.48 -11.71 -0.61
C THR A 176 -9.74 -11.10 0.56
N ARG A 177 -10.10 -9.88 0.93
CA ARG A 177 -9.45 -9.17 2.03
C ARG A 177 -10.46 -8.30 2.74
N GLU A 178 -10.30 -8.19 4.06
CA GLU A 178 -11.01 -7.22 4.87
C GLU A 178 -10.45 -5.81 4.60
N TYR A 179 -11.35 -4.88 4.27
CA TYR A 179 -11.04 -3.46 4.10
C TYR A 179 -11.88 -2.62 5.05
N ILE A 180 -11.43 -1.39 5.28
CA ILE A 180 -12.28 -0.36 5.87
C ILE A 180 -13.22 0.17 4.78
N LYS A 181 -14.51 0.30 5.11
CA LYS A 181 -15.53 0.86 4.22
C LYS A 181 -15.13 2.27 3.78
N PRO A 182 -15.29 2.60 2.48
CA PRO A 182 -15.09 3.96 1.97
C PRO A 182 -15.94 4.99 2.73
N GLY A 183 -15.40 6.20 2.89
CA GLY A 183 -16.07 7.27 3.64
C GLY A 183 -15.90 7.18 5.17
N THR A 184 -15.20 6.17 5.68
CA THR A 184 -14.85 6.11 7.11
C THR A 184 -13.77 7.13 7.44
N GLU A 185 -14.07 8.05 8.36
CA GLU A 185 -13.09 8.99 8.90
C GLU A 185 -12.24 8.32 9.98
N ILE A 186 -10.91 8.46 9.90
CA ILE A 186 -9.96 7.88 10.84
C ILE A 186 -8.98 8.97 11.27
N ARG A 187 -8.86 9.17 12.58
CA ARG A 187 -8.01 10.23 13.16
C ARG A 187 -6.71 9.65 13.69
N PHE A 188 -5.65 10.44 13.53
CA PHE A 188 -4.31 10.15 14.03
C PHE A 188 -3.76 11.41 14.71
N LYS A 189 -2.89 11.22 15.70
CA LYS A 189 -2.12 12.32 16.29
C LYS A 189 -0.77 12.43 15.60
N LEU A 190 -0.57 13.51 14.84
CA LEU A 190 0.74 13.91 14.32
C LEU A 190 1.44 14.80 15.36
N THR A 191 2.63 14.41 15.79
CA THR A 191 3.48 15.23 16.69
C THR A 191 4.78 15.58 15.97
N LEU A 192 5.10 16.88 15.95
CA LEU A 192 6.33 17.40 15.36
C LEU A 192 7.24 17.96 16.46
N ASP A 193 8.42 17.39 16.62
CA ASP A 193 9.44 17.91 17.53
C ASP A 193 10.17 19.09 16.88
N HIS A 194 9.67 20.30 17.15
CA HIS A 194 10.22 21.53 16.61
C HIS A 194 11.67 21.80 17.04
N THR A 195 12.14 21.25 18.17
CA THR A 195 13.53 21.43 18.60
C THR A 195 14.50 20.71 17.66
N ILE A 196 14.10 19.53 17.19
CA ILE A 196 14.85 18.71 16.23
C ILE A 196 14.66 19.26 14.80
N LEU A 197 13.42 19.61 14.42
CA LEU A 197 13.10 20.10 13.07
C LEU A 197 13.72 21.46 12.74
N LYS A 198 13.97 22.34 13.73
CA LYS A 198 14.58 23.66 13.54
C LYS A 198 15.91 23.63 12.78
N ARG A 199 16.61 22.50 12.80
CA ARG A 199 17.88 22.28 12.07
C ARG A 199 17.70 21.65 10.68
N SER A 200 16.48 21.54 10.20
CA SER A 200 16.12 20.95 8.91
C SER A 200 15.20 21.88 8.11
N CYS A 201 14.97 21.57 6.84
CA CYS A 201 13.98 22.24 6.00
C CYS A 201 12.55 21.68 6.17
N ILE A 202 12.35 20.73 7.09
CA ILE A 202 11.09 20.03 7.27
C ILE A 202 10.26 20.78 8.31
N ASP A 203 9.18 21.40 7.85
CA ASP A 203 8.11 21.95 8.68
C ASP A 203 6.75 21.40 8.22
N LEU A 204 5.66 21.90 8.80
CA LEU A 204 4.31 21.47 8.43
C LEU A 204 3.98 21.79 6.96
N ALA A 205 4.45 22.92 6.43
CA ALA A 205 4.21 23.31 5.04
C ALA A 205 4.97 22.37 4.09
N PHE A 206 6.22 22.03 4.42
CA PHE A 206 7.03 21.06 3.68
C PHE A 206 6.35 19.69 3.64
N ILE A 207 5.81 19.23 4.77
CA ILE A 207 5.05 17.96 4.86
C ILE A 207 3.81 18.00 3.95
N LYS A 208 2.98 19.06 4.05
CA LYS A 208 1.78 19.23 3.21
C LYS A 208 2.14 19.22 1.71
N ASN A 209 3.19 19.95 1.33
CA ASN A 209 3.68 20.01 -0.05
C ASN A 209 4.23 18.65 -0.53
N ALA A 210 4.94 17.90 0.32
CA ALA A 210 5.44 16.58 -0.02
C ALA A 210 4.31 15.61 -0.35
N ILE A 211 3.24 15.62 0.45
CA ILE A 211 2.04 14.81 0.21
C ILE A 211 1.38 15.24 -1.12
N ALA A 212 1.22 16.54 -1.36
CA ALA A 212 0.61 17.06 -2.58
C ALA A 212 1.39 16.68 -3.85
N GLU A 213 2.72 16.85 -3.84
CA GLU A 213 3.60 16.49 -4.96
C GLU A 213 3.58 14.99 -5.24
N PHE A 214 3.63 14.16 -4.19
CA PHE A 214 3.55 12.70 -4.34
C PHE A 214 2.18 12.25 -4.86
N SER A 215 1.10 12.86 -4.37
CA SER A 215 -0.26 12.65 -4.87
C SER A 215 -0.39 13.04 -6.34
N SER A 216 0.29 14.10 -6.78
CA SER A 216 0.29 14.55 -8.17
C SER A 216 1.05 13.58 -9.08
N ASP A 217 2.23 13.07 -8.67
CA ASP A 217 2.97 12.04 -9.43
C ASP A 217 2.14 10.76 -9.59
N TYR A 218 1.44 10.33 -8.52
CA TYR A 218 0.56 9.15 -8.61
C TYR A 218 -0.65 9.42 -9.51
N SER A 219 -1.27 10.59 -9.42
CA SER A 219 -2.37 10.98 -10.32
C SER A 219 -1.93 10.99 -11.79
N ASN A 220 -0.73 11.49 -12.08
CA ASN A 220 -0.13 11.45 -13.42
C ASN A 220 0.18 10.01 -13.88
N TYR A 221 0.47 9.09 -12.97
CA TYR A 221 0.60 7.68 -13.31
C TYR A 221 -0.75 7.06 -13.67
N VAL A 222 -1.80 7.33 -12.89
CA VAL A 222 -3.16 6.81 -13.12
C VAL A 222 -3.78 7.39 -14.40
N SER A 223 -3.50 8.64 -14.76
CA SER A 223 -4.03 9.27 -15.99
C SER A 223 -3.60 8.59 -17.28
N LYS A 224 -2.54 7.75 -17.24
CA LYS A 224 -2.07 6.97 -18.38
C LYS A 224 -2.92 5.74 -18.67
N PHE A 225 -3.90 5.43 -17.81
CA PHE A 225 -4.78 4.27 -17.96
C PHE A 225 -6.11 4.72 -18.57
N ASN A 226 -6.65 3.92 -19.50
CA ASN A 226 -7.96 4.16 -20.10
C ASN A 226 -9.07 3.65 -19.18
N VAL A 227 -9.09 4.13 -17.94
CA VAL A 227 -10.11 3.78 -16.95
C VAL A 227 -11.20 4.86 -16.96
N THR A 228 -12.46 4.46 -17.11
CA THR A 228 -13.62 5.38 -17.08
C THR A 228 -13.73 6.08 -15.72
N ALA A 229 -14.55 7.13 -15.64
CA ALA A 229 -14.82 7.86 -14.39
C ALA A 229 -15.28 6.94 -13.25
N ASP A 230 -15.89 5.80 -13.56
CA ASP A 230 -16.36 4.79 -12.59
C ASP A 230 -15.22 4.16 -11.77
N TYR A 231 -13.98 4.22 -12.27
CA TYR A 231 -12.80 3.68 -11.59
C TYR A 231 -12.06 4.72 -10.74
N VAL A 232 -12.28 6.01 -10.95
CA VAL A 232 -11.49 7.05 -10.25
C VAL A 232 -12.18 7.51 -8.95
N GLY A 233 -13.45 7.14 -8.79
CA GLY A 233 -14.39 7.83 -7.91
C GLY A 233 -14.79 9.18 -8.52
N PRO A 234 -15.76 9.90 -7.92
CA PRO A 234 -16.00 11.29 -8.30
C PRO A 234 -14.68 12.07 -8.24
N LYS A 235 -14.53 13.10 -9.10
CA LYS A 235 -13.45 14.09 -9.02
C LYS A 235 -13.60 14.88 -7.71
N GLU A 236 -13.37 14.25 -6.56
CA GLU A 236 -13.64 14.84 -5.27
C GLU A 236 -12.40 15.54 -4.72
N SER A 237 -12.51 16.87 -4.78
CA SER A 237 -11.84 17.90 -3.97
C SER A 237 -10.34 18.12 -4.18
N ALA A 238 -9.92 19.37 -4.00
CA ALA A 238 -8.53 19.82 -3.97
C ALA A 238 -7.67 19.19 -2.85
N LYS A 239 -8.18 18.15 -2.15
CA LYS A 239 -7.49 17.50 -1.03
C LYS A 239 -6.45 16.51 -1.57
N SER A 240 -5.26 16.53 -0.98
CA SER A 240 -4.20 15.59 -1.35
C SER A 240 -4.57 14.16 -0.96
N THR A 241 -4.12 13.20 -1.78
CA THR A 241 -4.33 11.76 -1.52
C THR A 241 -3.06 11.09 -1.03
N ILE A 242 -3.22 10.06 -0.21
CA ILE A 242 -2.15 9.19 0.24
C ILE A 242 -2.60 7.73 0.07
N TYR A 243 -1.65 6.87 -0.27
CA TYR A 243 -1.88 5.45 -0.46
C TYR A 243 -1.25 4.66 0.67
N ILE A 244 -2.06 3.96 1.46
CA ILE A 244 -1.63 3.19 2.63
C ILE A 244 -1.97 1.70 2.50
N GLY A 245 -1.10 0.85 3.06
CA GLY A 245 -1.31 -0.60 3.14
C GLY A 245 -0.43 -1.43 2.21
N GLY A 246 -0.51 -2.76 2.34
CA GLY A 246 0.33 -3.71 1.59
C GLY A 246 0.00 -3.82 0.09
N GLY A 247 -1.26 -3.56 -0.28
CA GLY A 247 -1.79 -3.84 -1.63
C GLY A 247 -1.74 -2.69 -2.64
N VAL A 248 -1.28 -1.51 -2.24
CA VAL A 248 -1.39 -0.25 -3.04
C VAL A 248 -0.45 -0.13 -4.25
N GLY A 249 0.40 -1.14 -4.47
CA GLY A 249 1.29 -1.23 -5.63
C GLY A 249 2.67 -0.58 -5.46
N TYR A 250 3.53 -0.78 -6.46
CA TYR A 250 4.93 -0.34 -6.48
C TYR A 250 5.07 1.20 -6.52
N LYS A 251 4.24 1.86 -7.35
CA LYS A 251 4.34 3.30 -7.61
C LYS A 251 4.10 4.17 -6.38
N SER A 252 3.26 3.72 -5.46
CA SER A 252 2.95 4.42 -4.20
C SER A 252 3.99 4.20 -3.09
N LYS A 253 4.99 3.35 -3.32
CA LYS A 253 6.00 2.97 -2.31
C LYS A 253 7.43 3.28 -2.71
N THR A 254 7.64 3.87 -3.87
CA THR A 254 8.97 4.08 -4.44
C THR A 254 9.14 5.51 -4.96
N VAL A 255 10.40 5.94 -5.07
CA VAL A 255 10.76 7.33 -5.41
C VAL A 255 11.46 7.46 -6.77
N VAL A 256 11.47 6.40 -7.59
CA VAL A 256 12.25 6.36 -8.83
C VAL A 256 11.82 7.43 -9.84
N SER A 257 10.53 7.76 -9.92
CA SER A 257 10.03 8.86 -10.76
C SER A 257 10.58 10.22 -10.39
N PHE A 258 11.02 10.40 -9.15
CA PHE A 258 11.57 11.66 -8.66
C PHE A 258 13.09 11.76 -8.90
N LEU A 259 13.74 10.67 -9.34
CA LEU A 259 15.18 10.65 -9.61
C LEU A 259 15.55 11.06 -11.04
N THR A 260 14.62 10.95 -11.99
CA THR A 260 14.95 11.07 -13.41
C THR A 260 13.71 11.47 -14.23
N SER A 261 13.89 11.65 -15.54
CA SER A 261 12.78 11.95 -16.45
C SER A 261 11.77 10.81 -16.51
N GLU A 262 10.54 11.13 -16.91
CA GLU A 262 9.46 10.15 -17.04
C GLU A 262 9.83 8.96 -17.94
N LYS A 263 10.45 9.24 -19.09
CA LYS A 263 10.93 8.21 -20.03
C LYS A 263 11.93 7.26 -19.36
N ASN A 264 12.93 7.81 -18.69
CA ASN A 264 13.96 7.03 -18.00
C ASN A 264 13.37 6.22 -16.84
N SER A 265 12.43 6.81 -16.09
CA SER A 265 11.73 6.15 -14.99
C SER A 265 10.90 4.96 -15.48
N LEU A 266 10.20 5.13 -16.61
CA LEU A 266 9.44 4.07 -17.27
C LEU A 266 10.35 2.90 -17.68
N GLU A 267 11.42 3.19 -18.42
CA GLU A 267 12.39 2.18 -18.88
C GLU A 267 13.03 1.43 -17.71
N PHE A 268 13.46 2.17 -16.68
CA PHE A 268 14.05 1.57 -15.48
C PHE A 268 13.05 0.67 -14.75
N THR A 269 11.83 1.17 -14.49
CA THR A 269 10.82 0.43 -13.73
C THR A 269 10.39 -0.83 -14.46
N SER A 270 10.18 -0.73 -15.77
CA SER A 270 9.91 -1.87 -16.67
C SER A 270 10.99 -2.95 -16.54
N ASN A 271 12.26 -2.56 -16.68
CA ASN A 271 13.39 -3.49 -16.59
C ASN A 271 13.55 -4.11 -15.19
N LEU A 272 13.38 -3.31 -14.13
CA LEU A 272 13.44 -3.79 -12.76
C LEU A 272 12.36 -4.84 -12.51
N LEU A 273 11.10 -4.52 -12.82
CA LEU A 273 9.97 -5.41 -12.58
C LEU A 273 10.05 -6.65 -13.46
N HIS A 274 10.53 -6.56 -14.70
CA HIS A 274 10.75 -7.74 -15.55
C HIS A 274 11.80 -8.68 -14.94
N LYS A 275 12.90 -8.15 -14.39
CA LYS A 275 13.91 -8.98 -13.69
C LYS A 275 13.39 -9.59 -12.38
N VAL A 276 12.55 -8.86 -11.64
CA VAL A 276 12.00 -9.36 -10.37
C VAL A 276 10.87 -10.36 -10.61
N PHE A 277 10.06 -10.14 -11.65
CA PHE A 277 8.84 -10.88 -11.99
C PHE A 277 8.81 -11.27 -13.49
N PRO A 278 9.68 -12.20 -13.94
CA PRO A 278 9.85 -12.49 -15.37
C PRO A 278 8.59 -12.99 -16.09
N LYS A 279 7.66 -13.61 -15.36
CA LYS A 279 6.40 -14.17 -15.90
C LYS A 279 5.31 -13.12 -16.12
N HIS A 280 5.54 -11.86 -15.76
CA HIS A 280 4.52 -10.80 -15.80
C HIS A 280 4.68 -9.86 -17.00
N TYR A 281 5.57 -10.17 -17.94
CA TYR A 281 5.73 -9.47 -19.24
C TYR A 281 5.94 -7.95 -19.12
N HIS A 282 6.61 -7.51 -18.06
CA HIS A 282 6.89 -6.09 -17.82
C HIS A 282 7.78 -5.45 -18.91
N ASP A 283 8.50 -6.22 -19.71
CA ASP A 283 9.24 -5.76 -20.89
C ASP A 283 8.34 -5.05 -21.92
N LYS A 284 7.03 -5.33 -21.91
CA LYS A 284 6.03 -4.67 -22.76
C LYS A 284 5.55 -3.33 -22.21
N ASP A 285 5.86 -2.99 -20.96
CA ASP A 285 5.39 -1.78 -20.29
C ASP A 285 5.89 -0.50 -20.99
N VAL A 286 7.11 -0.52 -21.53
CA VAL A 286 7.67 0.63 -22.28
C VAL A 286 6.82 0.93 -23.52
N ARG A 287 6.46 -0.10 -24.29
CA ARG A 287 5.58 0.04 -25.46
C ARG A 287 4.18 0.49 -25.05
N ALA A 288 3.70 0.06 -23.87
CA ALA A 288 2.45 0.52 -23.31
C ALA A 288 2.53 1.96 -22.74
N GLY A 289 3.71 2.55 -22.59
CA GLY A 289 3.89 3.92 -22.08
C GLY A 289 3.70 4.06 -20.56
N VAL A 290 3.58 2.96 -19.80
CA VAL A 290 3.37 3.00 -18.35
C VAL A 290 3.87 1.71 -17.67
N SER A 291 4.59 1.85 -16.55
CA SER A 291 5.06 0.73 -15.71
C SER A 291 4.90 1.07 -14.22
N PRO A 292 4.39 0.15 -13.37
CA PRO A 292 3.71 -1.09 -13.75
C PRO A 292 2.46 -0.80 -14.60
N SER A 293 2.06 -1.73 -15.48
CA SER A 293 0.90 -1.57 -16.39
C SER A 293 -0.44 -2.09 -15.83
N MET A 294 -0.51 -2.36 -14.53
CA MET A 294 -1.70 -2.86 -13.83
C MET A 294 -2.00 -2.04 -12.57
N LEU A 295 -3.14 -1.36 -12.54
CA LEU A 295 -3.67 -0.70 -11.35
C LEU A 295 -4.24 -1.72 -10.35
N LYS A 296 -4.21 -1.38 -9.06
CA LYS A 296 -4.66 -2.25 -7.96
C LYS A 296 -6.01 -1.78 -7.44
N TYR A 297 -7.06 -2.58 -7.67
CA TYR A 297 -8.45 -2.20 -7.47
C TYR A 297 -9.24 -3.28 -6.77
N THR A 298 -10.31 -2.87 -6.08
CA THR A 298 -11.29 -3.77 -5.49
C THR A 298 -12.68 -3.47 -6.05
N VAL A 299 -13.60 -4.43 -5.92
CA VAL A 299 -15.02 -4.23 -6.22
C VAL A 299 -15.77 -4.23 -4.90
N CYS A 300 -16.44 -3.11 -4.63
CA CYS A 300 -17.18 -2.87 -3.40
C CYS A 300 -18.58 -2.37 -3.78
N ASN A 301 -19.60 -3.19 -3.52
CA ASN A 301 -21.00 -2.92 -3.85
C ASN A 301 -21.19 -2.56 -5.33
N GLY A 302 -20.60 -3.37 -6.22
CA GLY A 302 -20.65 -3.18 -7.67
C GLY A 302 -19.81 -2.02 -8.22
N ARG A 303 -19.04 -1.31 -7.37
CA ARG A 303 -18.19 -0.18 -7.78
C ARG A 303 -16.71 -0.50 -7.66
N TYR A 304 -15.93 -0.10 -8.66
CA TYR A 304 -14.48 -0.21 -8.64
C TYR A 304 -13.85 0.86 -7.76
N MET A 305 -12.97 0.44 -6.86
CA MET A 305 -12.29 1.36 -5.94
C MET A 305 -10.79 1.07 -5.87
N PRO A 306 -9.94 2.12 -5.92
CA PRO A 306 -8.49 1.95 -5.82
C PRO A 306 -8.08 1.49 -4.42
N PHE A 307 -7.15 0.54 -4.36
CA PHE A 307 -6.63 0.02 -3.09
C PHE A 307 -5.99 1.10 -2.23
N GLY A 308 -6.43 1.20 -0.98
CA GLY A 308 -5.76 1.99 0.06
C GLY A 308 -5.63 3.48 -0.25
N LYS A 309 -6.40 4.01 -1.21
CA LYS A 309 -6.48 5.44 -1.50
C LYS A 309 -7.26 6.13 -0.38
N CYS A 310 -6.63 7.08 0.27
CA CYS A 310 -7.23 7.93 1.29
C CYS A 310 -7.04 9.40 0.93
N THR A 311 -8.02 10.23 1.22
CA THR A 311 -7.80 11.68 1.34
C THR A 311 -7.16 11.96 2.70
N ILE A 312 -6.28 12.96 2.78
CA ILE A 312 -5.62 13.34 4.03
C ILE A 312 -5.74 14.85 4.26
N GLU A 313 -6.02 15.19 5.51
CA GLU A 313 -6.11 16.56 5.99
C GLU A 313 -5.32 16.67 7.30
N ILE A 314 -4.45 17.68 7.40
CA ILE A 314 -3.70 17.96 8.62
C ILE A 314 -4.28 19.26 9.18
N LEU A 315 -5.06 19.08 10.24
CA LEU A 315 -5.70 20.13 11.04
C LEU A 315 -4.66 20.92 11.85
#